data_AF-A0A1G5YG44-F1
#
_entry.id   AF-A0A1G5YG44-F1
#
_cell.length_a   1.000
_cell.length_b   1.000
_cell.length_c   1.000
_cell.angle_alpha   90.00
_cell.angle_beta   90.00
_cell.angle_gamma   90.00
#
_symmetry.space_group_name_H-M   'P 1'
#
loop_
_entity.id
_entity.type
_entity.pdbx_description
1 polymer ?
#
loop_
_entity_poly.entity_id
_entity_poly.type
_entity_poly.pdbx_seq_one_letter_code
_entity_poly.pdbx_strand_id
1 'polypeptide(L)'
;MVSTVMEGGHHPMKLAVRAVISLMLALAPGSAGAQSADPADDKTVIFTPGDPDMAAATAQALARLDEFLALSEAPPSGTDRFKLKVKVRDGHVIEHFWVIPFRRTETGFVGILANEPEEVHNVVLGQDIEFTRDDISDWGYTRDGRQVGSFTVCVMFKRMSKEEADTMRDKYGFDC
;
A
#
# COMPACT_ATOMS: atom_id res chain seq x y z
N MET A 1 -10.52 -15.83 81.37
CA MET A 1 -9.81 -16.82 82.22
C MET A 1 -10.33 -18.18 81.83
N VAL A 2 -9.60 -19.15 81.30
CA VAL A 2 -8.17 -19.51 81.24
C VAL A 2 -8.06 -20.33 79.93
N SER A 3 -7.29 -19.91 78.93
CA SER A 3 -5.90 -20.31 78.64
C SER A 3 -5.68 -21.83 78.43
N THR A 4 -4.96 -22.15 77.33
CA THR A 4 -3.92 -23.20 77.26
C THR A 4 -4.44 -24.63 76.95
N VAL A 5 -3.91 -25.48 76.03
CA VAL A 5 -2.75 -25.45 75.11
C VAL A 5 -2.76 -26.75 74.25
N MET A 6 -2.25 -26.61 73.02
CA MET A 6 -1.37 -27.50 72.23
C MET A 6 -1.72 -28.93 71.78
N GLU A 7 -1.50 -29.06 70.46
CA GLU A 7 -0.68 -30.03 69.72
C GLU A 7 -1.00 -31.54 69.70
N GLY A 8 -1.01 -32.04 68.46
CA GLY A 8 -0.10 -33.12 68.09
C GLY A 8 -0.69 -34.11 67.10
N GLY A 9 -0.10 -34.24 65.90
CA GLY A 9 -0.30 -35.43 65.07
C GLY A 9 -0.09 -35.25 63.57
N HIS A 10 1.16 -35.34 63.14
CA HIS A 10 1.74 -35.26 61.79
C HIS A 10 1.13 -36.11 60.62
N HIS A 11 1.01 -35.45 59.45
CA HIS A 11 1.46 -35.85 58.08
C HIS A 11 0.86 -37.09 57.35
N PRO A 12 1.03 -37.26 56.01
CA PRO A 12 0.89 -36.33 54.86
C PRO A 12 0.26 -37.00 53.61
N MET A 13 -0.39 -36.29 52.68
CA MET A 13 -0.39 -36.72 51.25
C MET A 13 -0.94 -35.65 50.27
N LYS A 14 -0.04 -35.05 49.50
CA LYS A 14 -0.15 -34.65 48.08
C LYS A 14 -1.55 -34.31 47.53
N LEU A 15 -1.90 -33.02 47.51
CA LEU A 15 -2.96 -32.52 46.62
C LEU A 15 -2.42 -32.37 45.19
N ALA A 16 -2.87 -33.24 44.30
CA ALA A 16 -2.85 -32.97 42.87
C ALA A 16 -4.25 -32.47 42.48
N VAL A 17 -4.38 -31.17 42.23
CA VAL A 17 -5.56 -30.61 41.54
C VAL A 17 -5.06 -29.82 40.35
N ARG A 18 -5.44 -30.32 39.18
CA ARG A 18 -5.04 -29.87 37.84
C ARG A 18 -5.56 -28.45 37.61
N ALA A 19 -4.67 -27.51 37.34
CA ALA A 19 -5.04 -26.19 36.85
C ALA A 19 -5.47 -26.31 35.38
N VAL A 20 -6.73 -25.98 35.09
CA VAL A 20 -7.22 -25.81 33.71
C VAL A 20 -6.84 -24.40 33.29
N ILE A 21 -5.84 -24.28 32.41
CA ILE A 21 -5.43 -23.01 31.81
C ILE A 21 -6.37 -22.76 30.63
N SER A 22 -7.32 -21.84 30.79
CA SER A 22 -8.12 -21.32 29.68
C SER A 22 -7.20 -20.54 28.73
N LEU A 23 -6.97 -21.09 27.55
CA LEU A 23 -6.24 -20.44 26.47
C LEU A 23 -7.15 -19.34 25.87
N MET A 24 -6.99 -18.10 26.34
CA MET A 24 -7.52 -16.92 25.67
C MET A 24 -6.82 -16.79 24.32
N LEU A 25 -7.51 -17.16 23.23
CA LEU A 25 -7.07 -16.89 21.87
C LEU A 25 -7.15 -15.37 21.66
N ALA A 26 -6.03 -14.68 21.84
CA ALA A 26 -5.90 -13.30 21.43
C ALA A 26 -6.01 -13.24 19.90
N LEU A 27 -7.16 -12.81 19.39
CA LEU A 27 -7.26 -12.31 18.03
C LEU A 27 -6.38 -11.05 17.97
N ALA A 28 -5.14 -11.22 17.50
CA ALA A 28 -4.34 -10.08 17.10
C ALA A 28 -5.07 -9.39 15.92
N PRO A 29 -5.34 -8.08 15.99
CA PRO A 29 -5.74 -7.33 14.82
C PRO A 29 -4.64 -7.55 13.76
N GLY A 30 -5.04 -8.05 12.59
CA GLY A 30 -4.13 -8.10 11.45
C GLY A 30 -3.62 -6.68 11.21
N SER A 31 -2.32 -6.48 11.38
CA SER A 31 -1.66 -5.23 11.06
C SER A 31 -1.80 -5.01 9.55
N ALA A 32 -2.90 -4.39 9.13
CA ALA A 32 -2.95 -3.69 7.88
C ALA A 32 -1.96 -2.53 8.03
N GLY A 33 -0.72 -2.74 7.59
CA GLY A 33 0.29 -1.69 7.59
C GLY A 33 -0.28 -0.48 6.84
N ALA A 34 -0.45 0.63 7.54
CA ALA A 34 -0.85 1.89 6.92
C ALA A 34 0.28 2.31 5.97
N GLN A 35 0.11 2.03 4.68
CA GLN A 35 1.06 2.40 3.64
C GLN A 35 0.90 3.91 3.39
N SER A 36 1.93 4.68 3.75
CA SER A 36 1.98 6.12 3.49
C SER A 36 2.47 6.38 2.06
N ALA A 37 1.93 7.41 1.41
CA ALA A 37 2.42 7.88 0.11
C ALA A 37 3.91 8.30 0.19
N ASP A 38 4.68 8.07 -0.88
CA ASP A 38 6.02 8.66 -0.99
C ASP A 38 5.93 10.14 -1.36
N PRO A 39 6.76 11.04 -0.80
CA PRO A 39 7.04 12.33 -1.45
C PRO A 39 7.42 12.25 -2.94
N ALA A 40 7.96 11.13 -3.44
CA ALA A 40 8.16 10.89 -4.88
C ALA A 40 6.85 10.81 -5.66
N ASP A 41 5.81 10.32 -4.98
CA ASP A 41 4.49 10.16 -5.55
C ASP A 41 3.75 11.48 -5.58
N ASP A 42 4.13 12.48 -4.77
CA ASP A 42 3.48 13.81 -4.62
C ASP A 42 3.41 14.63 -5.93
N LYS A 43 4.27 14.35 -6.92
CA LYS A 43 4.20 15.06 -8.20
C LYS A 43 3.04 14.54 -9.06
N THR A 44 2.00 15.34 -9.16
CA THR A 44 0.94 15.16 -10.15
C THR A 44 1.53 15.34 -11.55
N VAL A 45 1.09 14.48 -12.47
CA VAL A 45 1.64 14.44 -13.83
C VAL A 45 0.50 14.57 -14.79
N ILE A 46 0.43 15.72 -15.44
CA ILE A 46 -0.45 15.91 -16.57
C ILE A 46 0.18 15.17 -17.75
N PHE A 47 -0.49 14.12 -18.21
CA PHE A 47 -0.06 13.39 -19.40
C PHE A 47 -0.42 14.27 -20.59
N THR A 48 0.57 14.68 -21.39
CA THR A 48 0.27 15.32 -22.67
C THR A 48 -0.55 14.34 -23.52
N PRO A 49 -1.78 14.70 -23.93
CA PRO A 49 -2.60 13.80 -24.73
C PRO A 49 -1.88 13.41 -26.02
N GLY A 50 -1.83 12.11 -26.32
CA GLY A 50 -1.20 11.59 -27.54
C GLY A 50 0.31 11.38 -27.48
N ASP A 51 0.91 11.48 -26.29
CA ASP A 51 2.33 11.18 -26.10
C ASP A 51 2.65 9.69 -26.30
N PRO A 52 3.44 9.31 -27.33
CA PRO A 52 3.66 7.91 -27.67
C PRO A 52 4.47 7.16 -26.61
N ASP A 53 5.39 7.83 -25.90
CA ASP A 53 6.21 7.18 -24.87
C ASP A 53 5.35 6.88 -23.63
N MET A 54 4.49 7.82 -23.25
CA MET A 54 3.54 7.61 -22.14
C MET A 54 2.52 6.53 -22.48
N ALA A 55 2.00 6.52 -23.71
CA ALA A 55 1.09 5.48 -24.17
C ALA A 55 1.75 4.09 -24.15
N ALA A 56 3.00 3.98 -24.60
CA ALA A 56 3.76 2.74 -24.55
C ALA A 56 4.01 2.26 -23.10
N ALA A 57 4.37 3.19 -22.20
CA ALA A 57 4.55 2.88 -20.78
C ALA A 57 3.26 2.40 -20.11
N THR A 58 2.13 3.07 -20.36
CA THR A 58 0.82 2.63 -19.88
C THR A 58 0.44 1.26 -20.45
N ALA A 59 0.67 1.01 -21.75
CA ALA A 59 0.41 -0.31 -22.33
C ALA A 59 1.25 -1.41 -21.67
N GLN A 60 2.52 -1.13 -21.38
CA GLN A 60 3.42 -2.05 -20.66
C GLN A 60 2.97 -2.30 -19.21
N ALA A 61 2.45 -1.28 -18.53
CA ALA A 61 1.87 -1.41 -17.20
C ALA A 61 0.64 -2.32 -17.24
N LEU A 62 -0.31 -2.02 -18.13
CA LEU A 62 -1.57 -2.74 -18.26
C LEU A 62 -1.38 -4.21 -18.66
N ALA A 63 -0.37 -4.51 -19.49
CA ALA A 63 -0.03 -5.88 -19.87
C ALA A 63 0.35 -6.79 -18.68
N ARG A 64 0.78 -6.20 -17.55
CA ARG A 64 1.18 -6.91 -16.33
C ARG A 64 0.31 -6.58 -15.12
N LEU A 65 -0.82 -5.92 -15.34
CA LEU A 65 -1.69 -5.47 -14.27
C LEU A 65 -2.25 -6.65 -13.46
N ASP A 66 -2.63 -7.76 -14.10
CA ASP A 66 -3.18 -8.92 -13.37
C ASP A 66 -2.15 -9.59 -12.47
N GLU A 67 -0.89 -9.69 -12.92
CA GLU A 67 0.22 -10.18 -12.11
C GLU A 67 0.46 -9.28 -10.89
N PHE A 68 0.49 -7.96 -11.10
CA PHE A 68 0.64 -6.99 -10.03
C PHE A 68 -0.50 -7.10 -9.00
N LEU A 69 -1.75 -7.16 -9.47
CA LEU A 69 -2.90 -7.21 -8.57
C LEU A 69 -2.92 -8.51 -7.75
N ALA A 70 -2.61 -9.65 -8.37
CA ALA A 70 -2.47 -10.93 -7.65
C ALA A 70 -1.34 -10.86 -6.60
N LEU A 71 -0.22 -10.22 -6.95
CA LEU A 71 0.88 -10.00 -6.03
C LEU A 71 0.49 -9.10 -4.84
N SER A 72 -0.32 -8.06 -5.08
CA SER A 72 -0.80 -7.15 -4.04
C SER A 72 -1.77 -7.79 -3.04
N GLU A 73 -2.50 -8.83 -3.45
CA GLU A 73 -3.42 -9.59 -2.59
C GLU A 73 -2.69 -10.58 -1.68
N ALA A 74 -1.55 -11.10 -2.13
CA ALA A 74 -0.68 -11.99 -1.36
C ALA A 74 0.79 -11.53 -1.44
N PRO A 75 1.16 -10.40 -0.80
CA PRO A 75 2.50 -9.81 -0.92
C PRO A 75 3.60 -10.77 -0.43
N PRO A 76 4.57 -11.12 -1.27
CA PRO A 76 5.76 -11.85 -0.84
C PRO A 76 6.57 -11.04 0.19
N SER A 77 7.35 -11.74 1.01
CA SER A 77 8.32 -11.07 1.90
C SER A 77 9.26 -10.17 1.11
N GLY A 78 9.61 -9.01 1.70
CA GLY A 78 10.44 -8.01 1.05
C GLY A 78 9.69 -7.11 0.08
N THR A 79 8.36 -7.25 -0.07
CA THR A 79 7.55 -6.34 -0.89
C THR A 79 6.64 -5.43 -0.05
N ASP A 80 6.50 -4.17 -0.47
CA ASP A 80 5.64 -3.18 0.18
C ASP A 80 5.18 -2.07 -0.80
N ARG A 81 4.41 -1.10 -0.30
CA ARG A 81 4.05 0.17 -0.97
C ARG A 81 3.38 -0.02 -2.32
N PHE A 82 2.41 -0.92 -2.35
CA PHE A 82 1.57 -1.18 -3.50
C PHE A 82 0.71 0.05 -3.81
N LYS A 83 0.76 0.48 -5.06
CA LYS A 83 0.07 1.67 -5.55
C LYS A 83 -0.47 1.48 -6.95
N LEU A 84 -1.63 2.08 -7.22
CA LEU A 84 -2.23 2.16 -8.56
C LEU A 84 -2.22 3.62 -9.01
N LYS A 85 -1.93 3.86 -10.29
CA LYS A 85 -2.12 5.18 -10.89
C LYS A 85 -3.41 5.20 -11.69
N VAL A 86 -4.35 6.06 -11.34
CA VAL A 86 -5.70 6.10 -11.92
C VAL A 86 -5.99 7.42 -12.61
N LYS A 87 -6.75 7.36 -13.70
CA LYS A 87 -7.30 8.52 -14.39
C LYS A 87 -8.52 9.04 -13.64
N VAL A 88 -8.50 10.31 -13.26
CA VAL A 88 -9.68 11.05 -12.79
C VAL A 88 -10.07 12.04 -13.88
N ARG A 89 -11.37 12.13 -14.17
CA ARG A 89 -11.92 13.01 -15.20
C ARG A 89 -12.76 14.10 -14.57
N ASP A 90 -12.56 15.33 -15.03
CA ASP A 90 -13.40 16.48 -14.72
C ASP A 90 -13.73 17.22 -16.04
N GLY A 91 -14.91 16.94 -16.59
CA GLY A 91 -15.28 17.37 -17.94
C GLY A 91 -14.33 16.83 -19.01
N HIS A 92 -13.55 17.71 -19.63
CA HIS A 92 -12.55 17.37 -20.67
C HIS A 92 -11.14 17.18 -20.11
N VAL A 93 -10.92 17.50 -18.83
CA VAL A 93 -9.63 17.37 -18.17
C VAL A 93 -9.48 15.94 -17.67
N ILE A 94 -8.29 15.37 -17.87
CA ILE A 94 -7.91 14.07 -17.33
C ILE A 94 -6.58 14.21 -16.62
N GLU A 95 -6.57 13.85 -15.34
CA GLU A 95 -5.35 13.78 -14.53
C GLU A 95 -5.12 12.37 -14.01
N HIS A 96 -3.85 12.06 -13.76
CA HIS A 96 -3.42 10.75 -13.32
C HIS A 96 -2.85 10.80 -11.90
N PHE A 97 -3.52 10.13 -10.97
CA PHE A 97 -3.23 10.17 -9.54
C PHE A 97 -2.71 8.83 -9.04
N TRP A 98 -1.72 8.84 -8.14
CA TRP A 98 -1.46 7.65 -7.35
C TRP A 98 -2.56 7.45 -6.30
N VAL A 99 -2.91 6.19 -6.06
CA VAL A 99 -3.91 5.74 -5.09
C VAL A 99 -3.27 4.77 -4.13
N ILE A 100 -3.18 5.16 -2.86
CA ILE A 100 -2.46 4.45 -1.80
C ILE A 100 -3.12 4.72 -0.44
N PRO A 101 -3.56 3.69 0.31
CA PRO A 101 -3.73 2.31 -0.12
C PRO A 101 -4.93 2.17 -1.09
N PHE A 102 -5.02 1.00 -1.75
CA PHE A 102 -6.20 0.59 -2.51
C PHE A 102 -6.65 -0.81 -2.08
N ARG A 103 -7.92 -1.15 -2.36
CA ARG A 103 -8.48 -2.49 -2.21
C ARG A 103 -9.43 -2.80 -3.36
N ARG A 104 -9.53 -4.08 -3.72
CA ARG A 104 -10.57 -4.57 -4.64
C ARG A 104 -11.95 -4.55 -3.97
N THR A 105 -12.96 -4.32 -4.79
CA THR A 105 -14.38 -4.52 -4.47
C THR A 105 -14.96 -5.57 -5.42
N GLU A 106 -16.25 -5.89 -5.28
CA GLU A 106 -16.93 -6.82 -6.19
C GLU A 106 -16.96 -6.30 -7.64
N THR A 107 -17.00 -4.98 -7.83
CA THR A 107 -17.21 -4.33 -9.13
C THR A 107 -16.02 -3.51 -9.62
N GLY A 108 -14.98 -3.35 -8.80
CA GLY A 108 -13.83 -2.50 -9.12
C GLY A 108 -12.88 -2.35 -7.95
N PHE A 109 -12.56 -1.11 -7.61
CA PHE A 109 -11.59 -0.76 -6.59
C PHE A 109 -12.05 0.46 -5.80
N VAL A 110 -11.54 0.57 -4.58
CA VAL A 110 -11.49 1.85 -3.86
C VAL A 110 -10.10 2.11 -3.36
N GLY A 111 -9.75 3.38 -3.15
CA GLY A 111 -8.53 3.74 -2.46
C GLY A 111 -8.40 5.24 -2.23
N ILE A 112 -7.32 5.61 -1.56
CA ILE A 112 -7.08 6.98 -1.12
C ILE A 112 -6.18 7.69 -2.13
N LEU A 113 -6.64 8.82 -2.65
CA LEU A 113 -5.88 9.65 -3.57
C LEU A 113 -4.66 10.26 -2.86
N ALA A 114 -3.46 10.07 -3.43
CA ALA A 114 -2.18 10.30 -2.77
C ALA A 114 -1.38 11.52 -3.30
N ASN A 115 -2.07 12.40 -4.04
CA ASN A 115 -1.50 13.52 -4.80
C ASN A 115 -2.40 14.76 -4.66
N GLU A 116 -1.86 15.97 -4.74
CA GLU A 116 -2.70 17.16 -4.86
C GLU A 116 -3.19 17.34 -6.32
N PRO A 117 -4.50 17.51 -6.56
CA PRO A 117 -5.02 17.86 -7.88
C PRO A 117 -4.48 19.19 -8.40
N GLU A 118 -4.19 19.26 -9.71
CA GLU A 118 -3.69 20.49 -10.34
C GLU A 118 -4.75 21.22 -11.18
N GLU A 119 -5.56 20.49 -11.96
CA GLU A 119 -6.56 21.02 -12.90
C GLU A 119 -7.99 20.46 -12.69
N VAL A 120 -8.14 19.25 -12.15
CA VAL A 120 -9.43 18.67 -11.77
C VAL A 120 -9.88 19.21 -10.42
N HIS A 121 -11.16 19.56 -10.30
CA HIS A 121 -11.72 20.21 -9.11
C HIS A 121 -12.76 19.33 -8.39
N ASN A 122 -12.97 18.10 -8.86
CA ASN A 122 -13.97 17.16 -8.36
C ASN A 122 -13.43 16.14 -7.35
N VAL A 123 -12.13 16.19 -7.03
CA VAL A 123 -11.47 15.38 -6.00
C VAL A 123 -10.47 16.23 -5.21
N VAL A 124 -10.02 15.74 -4.06
CA VAL A 124 -8.99 16.37 -3.21
C VAL A 124 -7.98 15.33 -2.69
N LEU A 125 -6.78 15.76 -2.30
CA LEU A 125 -5.80 14.89 -1.62
C LEU A 125 -6.43 14.19 -0.41
N GLY A 126 -6.15 12.89 -0.27
CA GLY A 126 -6.62 12.08 0.85
C GLY A 126 -8.08 11.61 0.72
N GLN A 127 -8.77 11.93 -0.37
CA GLN A 127 -10.13 11.46 -0.63
C GLN A 127 -10.14 9.97 -0.98
N ASP A 128 -11.08 9.22 -0.40
CA ASP A 128 -11.46 7.89 -0.88
C ASP A 128 -12.22 8.00 -2.21
N ILE A 129 -11.73 7.33 -3.24
CA ILE A 129 -12.34 7.29 -4.57
C ILE A 129 -12.69 5.85 -4.98
N GLU A 130 -13.80 5.71 -5.69
CA GLU A 130 -14.17 4.49 -6.43
C GLU A 130 -13.66 4.59 -7.86
N PHE A 131 -13.09 3.50 -8.39
CA PHE A 131 -12.60 3.46 -9.76
C PHE A 131 -12.65 2.05 -10.33
N THR A 132 -12.60 1.96 -11.65
CA THR A 132 -12.64 0.69 -12.38
C THR A 132 -11.27 0.31 -12.92
N ARG A 133 -11.16 -0.90 -13.45
CA ARG A 133 -9.95 -1.36 -14.13
C ARG A 133 -9.56 -0.43 -15.29
N ASP A 134 -10.52 0.10 -16.02
CA ASP A 134 -10.28 0.94 -17.20
C ASP A 134 -9.71 2.31 -16.84
N ASP A 135 -9.82 2.72 -15.58
CA ASP A 135 -9.24 3.96 -15.08
C ASP A 135 -7.76 3.78 -14.71
N ILE A 136 -7.28 2.56 -14.51
CA ILE A 136 -5.87 2.28 -14.20
C ILE A 136 -4.99 2.60 -15.41
N SER A 137 -3.86 3.24 -15.14
CA SER A 137 -2.90 3.72 -16.15
C SER A 137 -1.45 3.35 -15.85
N ASP A 138 -1.15 3.00 -14.60
CA ASP A 138 0.15 2.50 -14.13
C ASP A 138 -0.03 1.80 -12.78
N TRP A 139 1.01 1.15 -12.28
CA TRP A 139 1.07 0.54 -10.96
C TRP A 139 2.52 0.49 -10.46
N GLY A 140 2.72 0.39 -9.14
CA GLY A 140 4.05 0.26 -8.57
C GLY A 140 4.02 -0.41 -7.20
N TYR A 141 5.16 -0.97 -6.80
CA TYR A 141 5.45 -1.46 -5.45
C TYR A 141 6.96 -1.49 -5.23
N THR A 142 7.45 -1.57 -3.99
CA THR A 142 8.87 -1.80 -3.76
C THR A 142 9.17 -3.25 -3.45
N ARG A 143 10.33 -3.73 -3.88
CA ARG A 143 10.91 -5.02 -3.54
C ARG A 143 12.34 -4.79 -3.04
N ASP A 144 12.59 -5.14 -1.79
CA ASP A 144 13.91 -5.00 -1.15
C ASP A 144 14.48 -3.58 -1.30
N GLY A 145 13.61 -2.57 -1.14
CA GLY A 145 13.97 -1.15 -1.26
C GLY A 145 14.10 -0.63 -2.70
N ARG A 146 13.84 -1.47 -3.72
CA ARG A 146 13.86 -1.10 -5.14
C ARG A 146 12.43 -0.95 -5.66
N GLN A 147 12.13 0.13 -6.37
CA GLN A 147 10.86 0.33 -7.07
C GLN A 147 10.73 -0.64 -8.24
N VAL A 148 9.62 -1.36 -8.28
CA VAL A 148 9.16 -2.16 -9.41
C VAL A 148 7.87 -1.54 -9.94
N GLY A 149 7.73 -1.47 -11.27
CA GLY A 149 6.60 -0.81 -11.92
C GLY A 149 6.91 0.66 -12.21
N SER A 150 5.89 1.52 -12.05
CA SER A 150 5.97 2.97 -12.23
C SER A 150 6.51 3.36 -13.61
N PHE A 151 6.02 2.69 -14.66
CA PHE A 151 6.54 2.81 -16.02
C PHE A 151 6.44 4.24 -16.57
N THR A 152 5.37 4.94 -16.21
CA THR A 152 5.14 6.33 -16.62
C THR A 152 6.13 7.28 -15.94
N VAL A 153 6.59 6.97 -14.72
CA VAL A 153 7.64 7.73 -14.03
C VAL A 153 8.98 7.55 -14.74
N CYS A 154 9.30 6.34 -15.20
CA CYS A 154 10.51 6.11 -16.00
C CYS A 154 10.54 6.95 -17.29
N VAL A 155 9.40 7.20 -17.92
CA VAL A 155 9.32 8.09 -19.08
C VAL A 155 9.60 9.53 -18.66
N MET A 156 9.09 9.97 -17.50
CA MET A 156 9.36 11.32 -17.00
C MET A 156 10.84 11.57 -16.71
N PHE A 157 11.58 10.59 -16.20
CA PHE A 157 13.02 10.74 -15.94
C PHE A 157 13.82 11.06 -17.21
N LYS A 158 13.35 10.63 -18.39
CA LYS A 158 13.97 10.99 -19.68
C LYS A 158 13.78 12.46 -20.07
N ARG A 159 12.86 13.15 -19.40
CA ARG A 159 12.48 14.55 -19.66
C ARG A 159 12.99 15.50 -18.58
N MET A 160 13.50 14.96 -17.47
CA MET A 160 14.14 15.72 -16.42
C MET A 160 15.62 15.99 -16.76
N SER A 161 16.25 16.90 -16.02
CA SER A 161 17.71 16.97 -16.04
C SER A 161 18.31 15.66 -15.52
N LYS A 162 19.55 15.35 -15.93
CA LYS A 162 20.24 14.14 -15.47
C LYS A 162 20.36 14.13 -13.95
N GLU A 163 20.68 15.27 -13.37
CA GLU A 163 20.91 15.44 -11.93
C GLU A 163 19.63 15.19 -11.13
N GLU A 164 18.48 15.71 -11.59
CA GLU A 164 17.18 15.46 -10.96
C GLU A 164 16.77 13.99 -11.10
N ALA A 165 16.90 13.42 -12.29
CA ALA A 165 16.56 12.01 -12.53
C ALA A 165 17.42 11.08 -11.67
N ASP A 166 18.75 11.29 -11.62
CA ASP A 166 19.67 10.50 -10.80
C ASP A 166 19.31 10.61 -9.30
N THR A 167 18.98 11.82 -8.82
CA THR A 167 18.52 12.03 -7.43
C THR A 167 17.26 11.24 -7.13
N MET A 168 16.28 11.24 -8.03
CA MET A 168 15.03 10.50 -7.86
C MET A 168 15.28 8.98 -7.87
N ARG A 169 16.16 8.49 -8.75
CA ARG A 169 16.52 7.07 -8.79
C ARG A 169 17.16 6.60 -7.49
N ASP A 170 18.13 7.34 -6.98
CA ASP A 170 18.87 6.98 -5.78
C ASP A 170 17.96 7.04 -4.54
N LYS A 171 17.14 8.10 -4.44
CA LYS A 171 16.29 8.33 -3.28
C LYS A 171 15.13 7.34 -3.19
N TYR A 172 14.56 6.94 -4.33
CA TYR A 172 13.31 6.17 -4.39
C TYR A 172 13.48 4.77 -5.00
N GLY A 173 14.72 4.40 -5.34
CA GLY A 173 15.07 3.06 -5.78
C GLY A 173 14.57 2.72 -7.18
N PHE A 174 14.61 3.63 -8.14
CA PHE A 174 14.27 3.30 -9.54
C PHE A 174 15.49 2.71 -10.29
N ASP A 175 15.27 1.77 -11.23
CA ASP A 175 16.33 1.19 -12.09
C ASP A 175 16.36 1.80 -13.50
N CYS A 176 15.26 2.43 -13.89
CA CYS A 176 15.20 3.38 -14.98
C CYS A 176 15.64 4.75 -14.45
#